data_AF-A0A4S4FT04-F1
#
_entry.id   AF-A0A4S4FT04-F1
#
_cell.length_a   1.000
_cell.length_b   1.000
_cell.length_c   1.000
_cell.angle_alpha   90.00
_cell.angle_beta   90.00
_cell.angle_gamma   90.00
#
_symmetry.space_group_name_H-M   'P 1'
#
loop_
_entity.id
_entity.type
_entity.pdbx_description
1 polymer ?
#
loop_
_entity_poly.entity_id
_entity_poly.type
_entity_poly.pdbx_seq_one_letter_code
_entity_poly.pdbx_strand_id
1 'polypeptide(L)'
;MTQLPMPGLGSRIHHYRKLNRWSAQQLANHTGGEVSRSIIASIESGRREDLTVRQFMAICFALQIPPAALLVDLEKPFERQPEDRGGTPYASGSTAAAVTHWLHGQANITPRLPSSVRVDQVLRLVDAYLDDLDTLAIANVRGRLIHLRTKSGEDTREELRLLENRLRMTIGMLHNAGIEVPDHGNN
;
A
#
# COMPACT_ATOMS: atom_id res chain seq x y z
N MET A 1 -16.47 -21.81 -12.40
CA MET A 1 -15.50 -20.71 -12.22
C MET A 1 -16.14 -19.71 -11.28
N THR A 2 -15.48 -19.37 -10.17
CA THR A 2 -16.01 -18.44 -9.15
C THR A 2 -16.05 -17.01 -9.72
N GLN A 3 -17.23 -16.40 -9.75
CA GLN A 3 -17.45 -15.03 -10.20
C GLN A 3 -17.41 -14.10 -8.98
N LEU A 4 -16.61 -13.03 -9.05
CA LEU A 4 -16.51 -12.01 -8.00
C LEU A 4 -17.19 -10.73 -8.48
N PRO A 5 -18.28 -10.28 -7.85
CA PRO A 5 -18.84 -8.96 -8.13
C PRO A 5 -17.82 -7.89 -7.72
N MET A 6 -17.55 -6.95 -8.63
CA MET A 6 -16.60 -5.85 -8.39
C MET A 6 -17.31 -4.51 -8.58
N PRO A 7 -17.86 -3.92 -7.49
CA PRO A 7 -18.49 -2.62 -7.55
C PRO A 7 -17.57 -1.56 -8.20
N GLY A 8 -18.12 -0.80 -9.14
CA GLY A 8 -17.41 0.27 -9.84
C GLY A 8 -16.40 -0.19 -10.91
N LEU A 9 -16.25 -1.49 -11.15
CA LEU A 9 -15.37 -2.02 -12.20
C LEU A 9 -15.72 -1.44 -13.58
N GLY A 10 -17.00 -1.45 -13.94
CA GLY A 10 -17.48 -0.92 -15.21
C GLY A 10 -17.11 0.54 -15.42
N SER A 11 -17.28 1.36 -14.39
CA SER A 11 -16.90 2.78 -14.42
C SER A 11 -15.39 2.97 -14.61
N ARG A 12 -14.56 2.15 -13.95
CA ARG A 12 -13.09 2.21 -14.10
C ARG A 12 -12.63 1.74 -15.49
N ILE A 13 -13.19 0.65 -16.02
CA ILE A 13 -12.92 0.21 -17.40
C ILE A 13 -13.31 1.32 -18.40
N HIS A 14 -14.50 1.91 -18.22
CA HIS A 14 -14.96 3.00 -19.06
C HIS A 14 -14.00 4.19 -19.03
N HIS A 15 -13.56 4.58 -17.83
CA HIS A 15 -12.62 5.68 -17.61
C HIS A 15 -11.30 5.46 -18.37
N TYR A 16 -10.59 4.35 -18.13
CA TYR A 16 -9.31 4.08 -18.80
C TYR A 16 -9.47 3.90 -20.31
N ARG A 17 -10.56 3.28 -20.78
CA ARG A 17 -10.85 3.19 -22.21
C ARG A 17 -11.02 4.58 -22.85
N LYS A 18 -11.68 5.50 -22.15
CA LYS A 18 -11.87 6.88 -22.61
C LYS A 18 -10.58 7.69 -22.60
N LEU A 19 -9.69 7.48 -21.62
CA LEU A 19 -8.34 8.07 -21.63
C LEU A 19 -7.55 7.67 -22.89
N ASN A 20 -7.67 6.41 -23.31
CA ASN A 20 -7.08 5.92 -24.57
C ASN A 20 -7.84 6.38 -25.84
N ARG A 21 -8.94 7.14 -25.69
CA ARG A 21 -9.85 7.56 -26.78
C ARG A 21 -10.40 6.39 -27.60
N TRP A 22 -10.56 5.23 -26.98
CA TRP A 22 -11.05 4.03 -27.65
C TRP A 22 -12.55 3.87 -27.54
N SER A 23 -13.16 3.31 -28.57
CA SER A 23 -14.50 2.71 -28.52
C SER A 23 -14.47 1.36 -27.80
N ALA A 24 -15.63 0.87 -27.36
CA ALA A 24 -15.75 -0.48 -26.78
C ALA A 24 -15.30 -1.58 -27.76
N GLN A 25 -15.48 -1.37 -29.07
CA GLN A 25 -14.99 -2.30 -30.09
C GLN A 25 -13.46 -2.30 -30.17
N GLN A 26 -12.83 -1.13 -30.08
CA GLN A 26 -11.37 -1.05 -30.06
C GLN A 26 -10.79 -1.75 -28.84
N LEU A 27 -11.37 -1.55 -27.64
CA LEU A 27 -10.94 -2.30 -26.47
C LEU A 27 -11.10 -3.82 -26.68
N ALA A 28 -12.24 -4.28 -27.20
CA ALA A 28 -12.45 -5.69 -27.51
C ALA A 28 -11.36 -6.26 -28.41
N ASN A 29 -11.01 -5.53 -29.48
CA ASN A 29 -9.96 -5.93 -30.42
C ASN A 29 -8.59 -6.02 -29.72
N HIS A 30 -8.26 -5.09 -28.82
CA HIS A 30 -6.99 -5.10 -28.08
C HIS A 30 -6.92 -6.21 -27.02
N THR A 31 -8.05 -6.78 -26.59
CA THR A 31 -8.04 -7.99 -25.76
C THR A 31 -7.72 -9.29 -26.53
N GLY A 32 -7.45 -9.21 -27.84
CA GLY A 32 -7.25 -10.39 -28.69
C GLY A 32 -8.52 -11.20 -28.92
N GLY A 33 -9.70 -10.58 -28.73
CA GLY A 33 -11.00 -11.24 -28.82
C GLY A 33 -11.46 -11.92 -27.53
N GLU A 34 -10.65 -11.91 -26.48
CA GLU A 34 -10.97 -12.59 -25.22
C GLU A 34 -12.13 -11.94 -24.46
N VAL A 35 -12.35 -10.65 -24.70
CA VAL A 35 -13.53 -9.92 -24.23
C VAL A 35 -14.23 -9.26 -25.41
N SER A 36 -15.47 -9.68 -25.66
CA SER A 36 -16.27 -9.12 -26.74
C SER A 36 -16.76 -7.69 -26.43
N ARG A 37 -17.10 -6.93 -27.48
CA ARG A 37 -17.72 -5.60 -27.35
C ARG A 37 -18.99 -5.63 -26.48
N SER A 38 -19.81 -6.67 -26.62
CA SER A 38 -21.06 -6.79 -25.86
C SER A 38 -20.79 -7.02 -24.38
N ILE A 39 -19.76 -7.80 -24.03
CA ILE A 39 -19.34 -7.99 -22.64
C ILE A 39 -18.85 -6.67 -22.06
N ILE A 40 -17.97 -5.95 -22.77
CA ILE A 40 -17.48 -4.63 -22.33
C ILE A 40 -18.66 -3.66 -22.09
N ALA A 41 -19.59 -3.55 -23.04
CA ALA A 41 -20.74 -2.66 -22.89
C ALA A 41 -21.67 -3.07 -21.74
N SER A 42 -21.85 -4.38 -21.51
CA SER A 42 -22.63 -4.88 -20.38
C SER A 42 -21.97 -4.57 -19.04
N ILE A 43 -20.63 -4.60 -18.98
CA ILE A 43 -19.87 -4.29 -17.78
C ILE A 43 -19.89 -2.79 -17.49
N GLU A 44 -19.61 -1.97 -18.49
CA GLU A 44 -19.61 -0.50 -18.34
C GLU A 44 -20.98 0.07 -17.98
N SER A 45 -22.07 -0.60 -18.36
CA SER A 45 -23.44 -0.21 -17.97
C SER A 45 -23.87 -0.74 -16.61
N GLY A 46 -23.05 -1.56 -15.94
CA GLY A 46 -23.40 -2.21 -14.67
C GLY A 46 -24.40 -3.36 -14.81
N ARG A 47 -24.79 -3.75 -16.03
CA ARG A 47 -25.65 -4.92 -16.26
C ARG A 47 -24.92 -6.23 -15.93
N ARG A 48 -23.60 -6.24 -16.05
CA ARG A 48 -22.72 -7.35 -15.73
C ARG A 48 -21.60 -6.88 -14.82
N GLU A 49 -21.40 -7.52 -13.68
CA GLU A 49 -20.38 -7.10 -12.70
C GLU A 49 -19.26 -8.14 -12.51
N ASP A 50 -19.33 -9.25 -13.27
CA ASP A 50 -18.39 -10.35 -13.18
C ASP A 50 -17.48 -10.45 -14.41
N LEU A 51 -16.24 -10.86 -14.17
CA LEU A 51 -15.27 -11.27 -15.19
C LEU A 51 -14.57 -12.54 -14.74
N THR A 52 -14.18 -13.39 -15.69
CA THR A 52 -13.18 -14.42 -15.37
C THR A 52 -11.83 -13.75 -15.16
N VAL A 53 -10.93 -14.38 -14.38
CA VAL A 53 -9.56 -13.88 -14.18
C VAL A 53 -8.84 -13.65 -15.50
N ARG A 54 -9.04 -14.54 -16.48
CA ARG A 54 -8.45 -14.40 -17.82
C ARG A 54 -8.94 -13.15 -18.54
N GLN A 55 -10.26 -12.91 -18.53
CA GLN A 55 -10.86 -11.72 -19.15
C GLN A 55 -10.41 -10.43 -18.44
N PHE A 56 -10.35 -10.47 -17.11
CA PHE A 56 -9.86 -9.35 -16.30
C PHE A 56 -8.41 -8.99 -16.65
N MET A 57 -7.52 -10.00 -16.72
CA MET A 57 -6.12 -9.79 -17.12
C MET A 57 -6.00 -9.31 -18.57
N ALA A 58 -6.81 -9.85 -19.49
CA ALA A 58 -6.82 -9.41 -20.89
C ALA A 58 -7.18 -7.93 -21.02
N ILE A 59 -8.14 -7.43 -20.22
CA ILE A 59 -8.48 -6.00 -20.18
C ILE A 59 -7.33 -5.17 -19.60
N CYS A 60 -6.69 -5.61 -18.51
CA CYS A 60 -5.56 -4.90 -17.91
C CYS A 60 -4.41 -4.75 -18.92
N PHE A 61 -4.05 -5.84 -19.61
CA PHE A 61 -3.04 -5.81 -20.65
C PHE A 61 -3.45 -4.94 -21.84
N ALA A 62 -4.70 -5.03 -22.31
CA ALA A 62 -5.19 -4.18 -23.40
C ALA A 62 -5.12 -2.69 -23.06
N LEU A 63 -5.44 -2.31 -21.82
CA LEU A 63 -5.42 -0.94 -21.35
C LEU A 63 -4.03 -0.47 -20.88
N GLN A 64 -3.04 -1.36 -20.79
CA GLN A 64 -1.69 -1.08 -20.27
C GLN A 64 -1.70 -0.49 -18.84
N ILE A 65 -2.56 -1.04 -17.98
CA ILE A 65 -2.68 -0.63 -16.58
C ILE A 65 -2.42 -1.81 -15.63
N PRO A 66 -1.90 -1.55 -14.42
CA PRO A 66 -1.76 -2.59 -13.42
C PRO A 66 -3.15 -3.07 -12.96
N PRO A 67 -3.32 -4.35 -12.57
CA PRO A 67 -4.57 -4.88 -12.03
C PRO A 67 -5.20 -4.03 -10.90
N ALA A 68 -4.36 -3.43 -10.05
CA ALA A 68 -4.77 -2.55 -8.97
C ALA A 68 -5.68 -1.41 -9.46
N ALA A 69 -5.41 -0.86 -10.64
CA ALA A 69 -6.17 0.26 -11.22
C ALA A 69 -7.63 -0.09 -11.55
N LEU A 70 -7.96 -1.37 -11.78
CA LEU A 70 -9.34 -1.82 -11.98
C LEU A 70 -10.00 -2.36 -10.71
N LEU A 71 -9.21 -2.73 -9.70
CA LEU A 71 -9.71 -3.25 -8.44
C LEU A 71 -10.11 -2.13 -7.47
N VAL A 72 -9.35 -1.03 -7.45
CA VAL A 72 -9.56 0.09 -6.52
C VAL A 72 -9.53 1.43 -7.26
N ASP A 73 -10.13 2.45 -6.64
CA ASP A 73 -10.09 3.81 -7.16
C ASP A 73 -8.74 4.48 -6.79
N LEU A 74 -7.85 4.60 -7.78
CA LEU A 74 -6.53 5.22 -7.61
C LEU A 74 -6.57 6.75 -7.62
N GLU A 75 -7.67 7.39 -8.03
CA GLU A 75 -7.80 8.85 -7.94
C GLU A 75 -7.98 9.30 -6.48
N LYS A 76 -8.39 8.35 -5.61
CA LYS A 76 -8.64 8.59 -4.20
C LYS A 76 -7.85 7.61 -3.32
N PRO A 77 -6.50 7.69 -3.35
CA PRO A 77 -5.62 6.66 -2.80
C PRO A 77 -5.80 6.44 -1.28
N PHE A 78 -6.26 7.46 -0.55
CA PHE A 78 -6.43 7.44 0.90
C PHE A 78 -7.88 7.37 1.35
N GLU A 79 -8.85 7.43 0.42
CA GLU A 79 -10.26 7.27 0.76
C GLU A 79 -10.50 5.80 1.13
N ARG A 80 -11.22 5.58 2.24
CA ARG A 80 -11.58 4.23 2.67
C ARG A 80 -12.62 3.67 1.72
N GLN A 81 -12.36 2.47 1.24
CA GLN A 81 -13.34 1.77 0.41
C GLN A 81 -14.61 1.51 1.24
N PRO A 82 -15.80 1.78 0.69
CA PRO A 82 -17.06 1.55 1.39
C PRO A 82 -17.17 0.08 1.76
N GLU A 83 -17.74 -0.19 2.94
CA GLU A 83 -18.00 -1.56 3.36
C GLU A 83 -19.00 -2.20 2.40
N ASP A 84 -18.57 -3.24 1.70
CA ASP A 84 -19.45 -3.93 0.78
C ASP A 84 -20.54 -4.67 1.56
N ARG A 85 -21.81 -4.43 1.20
CA ARG A 85 -22.98 -5.08 1.82
C ARG A 85 -22.99 -6.60 1.61
N GLY A 86 -22.15 -7.11 0.71
CA GLY A 86 -21.96 -8.54 0.43
C GLY A 86 -21.05 -9.31 1.39
N GLY A 87 -20.46 -8.67 2.40
CA GLY A 87 -19.70 -9.36 3.45
C GLY A 87 -18.36 -9.95 3.01
N THR A 88 -17.81 -9.57 1.85
CA THR A 88 -16.48 -10.01 1.44
C THR A 88 -15.39 -9.24 2.21
N PRO A 89 -14.57 -9.92 3.04
CA PRO A 89 -13.73 -9.28 4.05
C PRO A 89 -12.42 -8.67 3.52
N TYR A 90 -12.11 -8.83 2.23
CA TYR A 90 -10.74 -8.68 1.74
C TYR A 90 -10.23 -7.24 1.60
N ALA A 91 -11.11 -6.22 1.66
CA ALA A 91 -10.70 -4.81 1.57
C ALA A 91 -11.56 -3.84 2.39
N SER A 92 -12.51 -4.32 3.20
CA SER A 92 -13.41 -3.44 3.96
C SER A 92 -12.62 -2.50 4.87
N GLY A 93 -12.81 -1.19 4.70
CA GLY A 93 -12.10 -0.15 5.44
C GLY A 93 -10.62 0.06 5.07
N SER A 94 -10.11 -0.65 4.05
CA SER A 94 -8.77 -0.42 3.49
C SER A 94 -8.78 0.73 2.49
N THR A 95 -7.62 1.38 2.32
CA THR A 95 -7.42 2.43 1.32
C THR A 95 -6.93 1.82 -0.01
N ALA A 96 -7.14 2.52 -1.13
CA ALA A 96 -6.66 2.05 -2.43
C ALA A 96 -5.12 1.94 -2.47
N ALA A 97 -4.41 2.81 -1.75
CA ALA A 97 -2.95 2.71 -1.55
C ALA A 97 -2.55 1.41 -0.86
N ALA A 98 -3.26 1.00 0.19
CA ALA A 98 -2.96 -0.25 0.92
C ALA A 98 -3.16 -1.49 0.03
N VAL A 99 -4.25 -1.54 -0.73
CA VAL A 99 -4.52 -2.63 -1.68
C VAL A 99 -3.47 -2.67 -2.79
N THR A 100 -3.04 -1.51 -3.26
CA THR A 100 -1.99 -1.39 -4.28
C THR A 100 -0.66 -1.90 -3.75
N HIS A 101 -0.24 -1.48 -2.56
CA HIS A 101 1.00 -1.96 -1.95
C HIS A 101 0.99 -3.49 -1.76
N TRP A 102 -0.15 -4.06 -1.37
CA TRP A 102 -0.29 -5.51 -1.25
C TRP A 102 -0.14 -6.24 -2.57
N LEU A 103 -0.78 -5.75 -3.64
CA LEU A 103 -0.64 -6.34 -4.97
C LEU A 103 0.79 -6.28 -5.50
N HIS A 104 1.59 -5.29 -5.09
CA HIS A 104 3.01 -5.19 -5.42
C HIS A 104 3.92 -6.01 -4.48
N GLY A 105 3.35 -6.72 -3.49
CA GLY A 105 4.12 -7.43 -2.48
C GLY A 105 4.85 -6.51 -1.49
N GLN A 106 4.53 -5.22 -1.48
CA GLN A 106 5.10 -4.19 -0.60
C GLN A 106 4.34 -4.06 0.73
N ALA A 107 3.23 -4.77 0.89
CA ALA A 107 2.49 -4.88 2.14
C ALA A 107 1.91 -6.28 2.29
N ASN A 108 1.85 -6.80 3.52
CA ASN A 108 1.10 -8.01 3.82
C ASN A 108 -0.36 -7.61 4.16
N ILE A 109 -1.33 -7.97 3.32
CA ILE A 109 -2.73 -8.11 3.77
C ILE A 109 -2.79 -9.48 4.43
N THR A 110 -2.17 -9.59 5.60
CA THR A 110 -2.28 -10.79 6.41
C THR A 110 -3.75 -10.95 6.78
N PRO A 111 -4.39 -12.12 6.58
CA PRO A 111 -5.66 -12.39 7.24
C PRO A 111 -5.45 -12.11 8.71
N ARG A 112 -6.23 -11.19 9.31
CA ARG A 112 -6.05 -10.76 10.69
C ARG A 112 -6.19 -11.96 11.64
N LEU A 113 -5.08 -12.64 11.91
CA LEU A 113 -4.94 -13.56 13.02
C LEU A 113 -4.30 -12.76 14.19
N PRO A 114 -4.68 -13.01 15.45
CA PRO A 114 -4.16 -12.27 16.60
C PRO A 114 -2.63 -12.27 16.72
N SER A 115 -1.96 -13.28 16.16
CA SER A 115 -0.50 -13.36 16.10
C SER A 115 0.13 -12.40 15.07
N SER A 116 -0.52 -12.13 13.94
CA SER A 116 0.03 -11.23 12.91
C SER A 116 -0.02 -9.76 13.33
N VAL A 117 -0.98 -9.37 14.18
CA VAL A 117 -1.01 -8.01 14.77
C VAL A 117 0.24 -7.76 15.62
N ARG A 118 0.68 -8.76 16.40
CA ARG A 118 1.93 -8.66 17.17
C ARG A 118 3.14 -8.60 16.24
N VAL A 119 3.19 -9.43 15.20
CA VAL A 119 4.29 -9.41 14.23
C VAL A 119 4.35 -8.07 13.46
N ASP A 120 3.23 -7.54 12.97
CA ASP A 120 3.20 -6.24 12.28
C ASP A 120 3.50 -5.06 13.20
N GLN A 121 3.13 -5.16 14.48
CA GLN A 121 3.50 -4.14 15.47
C GLN A 121 5.00 -4.21 15.78
N VAL A 122 5.55 -5.42 15.89
CA VAL A 122 6.99 -5.66 16.03
C VAL A 122 7.76 -5.16 14.82
N LEU A 123 7.35 -5.50 13.60
CA LEU A 123 8.03 -5.08 12.38
C LEU A 123 8.00 -3.55 12.23
N ARG A 124 6.88 -2.89 12.55
CA ARG A 124 6.83 -1.42 12.57
C ARG A 124 7.75 -0.78 13.62
N LEU A 125 7.92 -1.42 14.78
CA LEU A 125 8.88 -0.96 15.78
C LEU A 125 10.32 -1.14 15.31
N VAL A 126 10.61 -2.24 14.59
CA VAL A 126 11.91 -2.49 13.96
C VAL A 126 12.19 -1.46 12.87
N ASP A 127 11.24 -1.18 11.99
CA ASP A 127 11.38 -0.18 10.93
C ASP A 127 11.61 1.23 11.51
N ALA A 128 10.84 1.61 12.53
CA ALA A 128 11.04 2.89 13.22
C ALA A 128 12.42 2.99 13.89
N TYR A 129 12.93 1.88 14.42
CA TYR A 129 14.28 1.82 15.00
C TYR A 129 15.36 1.98 13.92
N LEU A 130 15.21 1.33 12.77
CA LEU A 130 16.16 1.47 11.65
C LEU A 130 16.16 2.89 11.08
N ASP A 131 15.00 3.52 10.91
CA ASP A 131 14.89 4.93 10.48
C ASP A 131 15.57 5.90 11.46
N ASP A 132 15.45 5.63 12.77
CA ASP A 132 16.12 6.41 13.81
C ASP A 132 17.65 6.26 13.72
N LEU A 133 18.14 5.03 13.53
CA LEU A 133 19.56 4.76 13.33
C LEU A 133 20.11 5.41 12.05
N ASP A 134 19.38 5.34 10.94
CA ASP A 134 19.79 5.97 9.68
C ASP A 134 19.81 7.50 9.81
N THR A 135 18.85 8.07 10.52
CA THR A 135 18.85 9.51 10.83
C THR A 135 20.09 9.91 11.62
N LEU A 136 20.46 9.12 12.64
CA LEU A 136 21.67 9.34 13.44
C LEU A 136 22.94 9.16 12.59
N ALA A 137 23.01 8.12 11.76
CA ALA A 137 24.15 7.86 10.88
C ALA A 137 24.34 8.98 9.85
N ILE A 138 23.26 9.43 9.20
CA ILE A 138 23.29 10.54 8.24
C ILE A 138 23.66 11.86 8.93
N ALA A 139 23.16 12.11 10.14
CA ALA A 139 23.51 13.30 10.93
C ALA A 139 25.00 13.31 11.32
N ASN A 140 25.58 12.13 11.59
CA ASN A 140 26.99 11.94 11.90
C ASN A 140 27.87 12.13 10.64
N VAL A 141 27.56 11.43 9.54
CA VAL A 141 28.31 11.49 8.27
C VAL A 141 28.30 12.88 7.64
N ARG A 142 27.17 13.60 7.73
CA ARG A 142 27.07 14.97 7.18
C ARG A 142 27.72 16.03 8.08
N GLY A 143 28.39 15.63 9.16
CA GLY A 143 29.02 16.55 10.11
C GLY A 143 28.02 17.51 10.78
N ARG A 144 26.71 17.20 10.77
CA ARG A 144 25.70 18.04 11.46
C ARG A 144 25.88 17.95 12.96
N LEU A 145 26.24 16.78 13.49
CA LEU A 145 26.69 16.64 14.88
C LEU A 145 27.93 17.49 15.19
N ILE A 146 28.83 17.68 14.22
CA ILE A 146 30.02 18.54 14.35
C ILE A 146 29.65 20.04 14.24
N HIS A 147 28.69 20.41 13.39
CA HIS A 147 28.16 21.78 13.26
C HIS A 147 27.22 22.17 14.42
N LEU A 148 26.54 21.22 15.03
CA LEU A 148 25.69 21.40 16.21
C LEU A 148 26.50 21.72 17.48
N ARG A 149 27.81 21.41 17.49
CA ARG A 149 28.78 21.88 18.50
C ARG A 149 29.08 23.39 18.38
N THR A 150 28.79 24.00 17.24
CA THR A 150 29.13 25.42 16.94
C THR A 150 27.94 26.39 16.98
N LYS A 151 26.70 25.89 17.04
CA LYS A 151 25.50 26.69 17.37
C LYS A 151 25.24 26.64 18.88
N SER A 152 24.47 27.62 19.40
CA SER A 152 24.08 27.72 20.82
C SER A 152 23.72 26.34 21.37
N GLY A 153 24.46 25.90 22.40
CA GLY A 153 24.47 24.50 22.83
C GLY A 153 23.17 23.97 23.43
N GLU A 154 22.11 24.77 23.48
CA GLU A 154 20.82 24.44 24.10
C GLU A 154 19.88 23.73 23.10
N ASP A 155 19.68 24.28 21.90
CA ASP A 155 18.82 23.68 20.85
C ASP A 155 19.34 22.31 20.40
N THR A 156 20.67 22.21 20.22
CA THR A 156 21.36 20.95 19.89
C THR A 156 21.14 19.86 20.94
N ARG A 157 21.25 20.23 22.23
CA ARG A 157 21.08 19.27 23.32
C ARG A 157 19.64 18.81 23.39
N GLU A 158 18.68 19.69 23.14
CA GLU A 158 17.28 19.31 23.17
C GLU A 158 16.90 18.39 22.00
N GLU A 159 17.36 18.66 20.78
CA GLU A 159 17.15 17.74 19.64
C GLU A 159 17.77 16.35 19.87
N LEU A 160 19.01 16.31 20.39
CA LEU A 160 19.66 15.03 20.74
C LEU A 160 18.93 14.30 21.87
N ARG A 161 18.51 15.04 22.89
CA ARG A 161 17.75 14.48 24.02
C ARG A 161 16.40 13.92 23.55
N LEU A 162 15.73 14.58 22.61
CA LEU A 162 14.48 14.08 22.01
C LEU A 162 14.71 12.79 21.21
N LEU A 163 15.78 12.72 20.43
CA LEU A 163 16.16 11.51 19.67
C LEU A 163 16.56 10.36 20.60
N GLU A 164 17.39 10.61 21.61
CA GLU A 164 17.77 9.62 22.62
C GLU A 164 16.56 9.10 23.40
N ASN A 165 15.64 9.99 23.78
CA ASN A 165 14.40 9.60 24.44
C ASN A 165 13.52 8.74 23.53
N ARG A 166 13.42 9.10 22.24
CA ARG A 166 12.66 8.31 21.26
C ARG A 166 13.27 6.92 21.08
N LEU A 167 14.59 6.84 20.91
CA LEU A 167 15.32 5.58 20.79
C LEU A 167 15.12 4.70 22.03
N ARG A 168 15.25 5.28 23.22
CA ARG A 168 15.04 4.57 24.50
C ARG A 168 13.62 4.04 24.64
N MET A 169 12.61 4.82 24.24
CA MET A 169 11.22 4.38 24.23
C MET A 169 11.00 3.22 23.26
N THR A 170 11.56 3.30 22.05
CA THR A 170 11.47 2.22 21.04
C THR A 170 12.14 0.93 21.52
N ILE A 171 13.33 1.03 22.12
CA ILE A 171 14.03 -0.12 22.73
C ILE A 171 13.18 -0.74 23.85
N GLY A 172 12.59 0.07 24.73
CA GLY A 172 11.70 -0.42 25.78
C GLY A 172 10.45 -1.14 25.24
N MET A 173 9.88 -0.63 24.15
CA MET A 173 8.76 -1.27 23.46
C MET A 173 9.15 -2.61 22.81
N LEU A 174 10.35 -2.71 22.22
CA LEU A 174 10.89 -3.94 21.65
C LEU A 174 11.15 -5.01 22.73
N HIS A 175 11.73 -4.63 23.87
CA HIS A 175 11.92 -5.54 25.00
C HIS A 175 10.60 -6.07 25.57
N ASN A 176 9.59 -5.22 25.72
CA ASN A 176 8.26 -5.64 26.17
C ASN A 176 7.57 -6.59 25.16
N ALA A 177 7.98 -6.55 23.90
CA ALA A 177 7.55 -7.49 22.87
C ALA A 177 8.37 -8.80 22.84
N GLY A 178 9.35 -8.97 23.73
CA GLY A 178 10.20 -10.15 23.83
C GLY A 178 11.37 -10.19 22.84
N ILE A 179 11.79 -9.03 22.33
CA ILE A 179 12.88 -8.91 21.35
C ILE A 179 14.11 -8.39 22.08
N GLU A 180 15.21 -9.13 21.98
CA GLU A 180 16.50 -8.70 22.48
C GLU A 180 17.14 -7.75 21.47
N VAL A 181 17.40 -6.52 21.91
CA VAL A 181 18.19 -5.54 21.15
C VAL A 181 19.63 -5.59 21.69
N PRO A 182 20.64 -5.90 20.87
CA PRO A 182 22.03 -5.92 21.32
C PRO A 182 22.44 -4.52 21.79
N ASP A 183 22.93 -4.43 23.02
CA ASP A 183 23.45 -3.18 23.56
C ASP A 183 24.85 -2.95 22.97
N HIS A 184 24.95 -2.05 22.00
CA HIS A 184 26.24 -1.72 21.37
C HIS A 184 27.06 -0.69 22.17
N GLY A 185 26.74 -0.48 23.45
CA GLY A 185 27.33 0.53 24.31
C GLY A 185 27.99 -0.01 25.58
N ASN A 186 29.15 -0.67 25.46
CA ASN A 186 30.32 -0.50 26.33
C ASN A 186 31.45 -1.45 25.92
N ASN A 187 32.35 -0.95 25.07
CA ASN A 187 33.76 -1.34 25.04
C ASN A 187 34.59 -0.13 24.61
#